data_AF-A0A9D4PMI9-F1
#
_entry.id   AF-A0A9D4PMI9-F1
#
_cell.length_a   1.000
_cell.length_b   1.000
_cell.length_c   1.000
_cell.angle_alpha   90.00
_cell.angle_beta   90.00
_cell.angle_gamma   90.00
#
_symmetry.space_group_name_H-M   'P 1'
#
loop_
_entity.id
_entity.type
_entity.pdbx_description
1 polymer ?
#
loop_
_entity_poly.entity_id
_entity_poly.type
_entity_poly.pdbx_seq_one_letter_code
_entity_poly.pdbx_strand_id
1 'polypeptide(L)'
;MLSEARARLANTQGKKAKRKAREKQLEEARRLAALQKRRELRMAGITLPPRRRKRHAIDYNKEIPFEKRPAPGLHDTSEEVYDPAETDFRRLRQQHLDGELRSEREERERRKDKQKLKQRKENDLPPSLLSAEPVRKRSKLVLPEPQISEQELEQVVKLGRASETAREAAQEAGHQASDTLLADYSLTPTTGPLRTPRAPALSRDTILQEAQNIMALTNVDTPLKGGLNTPLHETELGGPATPKKAGAAQTPNSLIVTPFRTPNAADGMTPRGARTPGSISSQQTSATPLRDKLNINPEDHLDFDSNQSAKHFQRESKQQLLKALSSLPSPKNDYEIVVPEDDPSVQEHSAPGPFVEDQADKDAAKEQQRLEKLEAERKLQSQPVQRCLPRPLDVNASVLRPAHTEPPLTDLQKAEELIKQEMLVMQHYDALHNPTEAQQSSRKGAGDEAAHLAYLERHPYHKYSQDELETACEVLQAEMDVVKKGMGHGELSLEAYCQVWDECLAQVLFLPAQNRYTRANLASKKDRIESLDKRLEVSL
;
A
#
# COMPACT_ATOMS: atom_id res chain seq x y z
N MET A 1 -7.61 41.17 30.57
CA MET A 1 -6.15 40.92 30.68
C MET A 1 -5.79 39.42 30.69
N LEU A 2 -6.04 38.65 31.76
CA LEU A 2 -5.53 37.26 31.88
C LEU A 2 -6.01 36.28 30.79
N SER A 3 -7.26 36.37 30.35
CA SER A 3 -7.81 35.57 29.24
C SER A 3 -7.07 35.82 27.93
N GLU A 4 -6.79 37.09 27.64
CA GLU A 4 -6.04 37.51 26.45
C GLU A 4 -4.57 37.06 26.52
N ALA A 5 -3.92 37.17 27.68
CA ALA A 5 -2.56 36.68 27.87
C ALA A 5 -2.47 35.16 27.60
N ARG A 6 -3.41 34.37 28.13
CA ARG A 6 -3.52 32.92 27.82
C ARG A 6 -3.74 32.68 26.33
N ALA A 7 -4.61 33.45 25.68
CA ALA A 7 -4.87 33.33 24.25
C ALA A 7 -3.65 33.69 23.40
N ARG A 8 -2.87 34.72 23.76
CA ARG A 8 -1.62 35.08 23.08
C ARG A 8 -0.57 33.97 23.23
N LEU A 9 -0.38 33.44 24.45
CA LEU A 9 0.58 32.35 24.72
C LEU A 9 0.23 31.04 23.99
N ALA A 10 -1.06 30.69 23.88
CA ALA A 10 -1.49 29.48 23.17
C ALA A 10 -1.41 29.60 21.63
N ASN A 11 -1.39 30.82 21.08
CA ASN A 11 -1.44 31.06 19.64
C ASN A 11 -0.04 31.13 19.00
N THR A 12 0.53 29.98 18.69
CA THR A 12 1.83 29.88 17.98
C THR A 12 1.73 30.07 16.46
N GLN A 13 0.51 30.07 15.88
CA GLN A 13 0.30 30.07 14.43
C GLN A 13 -0.05 31.45 13.85
N GLY A 14 0.71 31.86 12.82
CA GLY A 14 0.45 33.08 12.04
C GLY A 14 -0.75 32.98 11.07
N LYS A 15 -1.11 34.12 10.46
CA LYS A 15 -2.28 34.29 9.58
C LYS A 15 -2.34 33.30 8.40
N LYS A 16 -1.19 32.98 7.77
CA LYS A 16 -1.10 32.05 6.64
C LYS A 16 -1.38 30.60 7.07
N ALA A 17 -0.82 30.15 8.19
CA ALA A 17 -1.09 28.82 8.76
C ALA A 17 -2.57 28.66 9.15
N LYS A 18 -3.12 29.64 9.89
CA LYS A 18 -4.56 29.65 10.26
C LYS A 18 -5.50 29.71 9.05
N ARG A 19 -5.10 30.35 7.95
CA ARG A 19 -5.84 30.30 6.68
C ARG A 19 -5.76 28.90 6.07
N LYS A 20 -4.55 28.32 5.94
CA LYS A 20 -4.35 26.98 5.36
C LYS A 20 -5.03 25.86 6.15
N ALA A 21 -5.08 25.94 7.48
CA ALA A 21 -5.84 25.00 8.31
C ALA A 21 -7.34 25.03 8.00
N ARG A 22 -7.93 26.24 7.86
CA ARG A 22 -9.34 26.40 7.46
C ARG A 22 -9.60 26.00 6.01
N GLU A 23 -8.67 26.29 5.09
CA GLU A 23 -8.76 25.81 3.71
C GLU A 23 -8.78 24.28 3.64
N LYS A 24 -7.90 23.60 4.40
CA LYS A 24 -7.89 22.13 4.51
C LYS A 24 -9.21 21.57 5.06
N GLN A 25 -9.73 22.14 6.14
CA GLN A 25 -11.04 21.75 6.70
C GLN A 25 -12.20 21.92 5.70
N LEU A 26 -12.21 23.04 4.96
CA LEU A 26 -13.23 23.28 3.92
C LEU A 26 -13.07 22.35 2.72
N GLU A 27 -11.85 21.97 2.36
CA GLU A 27 -11.57 21.01 1.28
C GLU A 27 -11.98 19.58 1.67
N GLU A 28 -11.70 19.16 2.91
CA GLU A 28 -12.18 17.89 3.47
C GLU A 28 -13.72 17.85 3.51
N ALA A 29 -14.38 18.91 3.99
CA ALA A 29 -15.83 19.00 3.99
C ALA A 29 -16.44 18.93 2.58
N ARG A 30 -15.85 19.65 1.60
CA ARG A 30 -16.25 19.57 0.18
C ARG A 30 -16.03 18.18 -0.41
N ARG A 31 -14.91 17.52 -0.09
CA ARG A 31 -14.59 16.15 -0.52
C ARG A 31 -15.63 15.16 0.01
N LEU A 32 -15.99 15.25 1.28
CA LEU A 32 -17.02 14.40 1.91
C LEU A 32 -18.40 14.62 1.28
N ALA A 33 -18.84 15.88 1.12
CA ALA A 33 -20.13 16.19 0.49
C ALA A 33 -20.20 15.72 -0.97
N ALA A 34 -19.11 15.88 -1.74
CA ALA A 34 -19.04 15.37 -3.12
C ALA A 34 -19.02 13.83 -3.17
N LEU A 35 -18.36 13.17 -2.21
CA LEU A 35 -18.34 11.72 -2.09
C LEU A 35 -19.72 11.17 -1.73
N GLN A 36 -20.45 11.82 -0.81
CA GLN A 36 -21.84 11.48 -0.48
C GLN A 36 -22.72 11.54 -1.73
N LYS A 37 -22.74 12.68 -2.45
CA LYS A 37 -23.53 12.81 -3.69
C LYS A 37 -23.15 11.78 -4.75
N ARG A 38 -21.86 11.46 -4.89
CA ARG A 38 -21.38 10.41 -5.81
C ARG A 38 -21.81 9.00 -5.36
N ARG A 39 -21.91 8.74 -4.05
CA ARG A 39 -22.44 7.48 -3.49
C ARG A 39 -23.94 7.37 -3.78
N GLU A 40 -24.71 8.42 -3.50
CA GLU A 40 -26.15 8.49 -3.79
C GLU A 40 -26.43 8.22 -5.28
N LEU A 41 -25.73 8.92 -6.19
CA LEU A 41 -25.87 8.69 -7.63
C LEU A 41 -25.45 7.27 -8.05
N ARG A 42 -24.39 6.70 -7.47
CA ARG A 42 -24.00 5.29 -7.74
C ARG A 42 -25.01 4.28 -7.21
N MET A 43 -25.61 4.51 -6.04
CA MET A 43 -26.69 3.66 -5.52
C MET A 43 -27.95 3.76 -6.39
N ALA A 44 -28.20 4.92 -7.02
CA ALA A 44 -29.24 5.10 -8.04
C ALA A 44 -28.82 4.62 -9.45
N GLY A 45 -27.67 3.97 -9.62
CA GLY A 45 -27.18 3.47 -10.91
C GLY A 45 -26.64 4.52 -11.90
N ILE A 46 -26.58 5.80 -11.52
CA ILE A 46 -26.17 6.90 -12.39
C ILE A 46 -24.64 7.06 -12.37
N THR A 47 -23.98 6.68 -13.46
CA THR A 47 -22.54 6.82 -13.65
C THR A 47 -22.16 8.19 -14.20
N LEU A 48 -21.59 9.06 -13.35
CA LEU A 48 -21.01 10.33 -13.79
C LEU A 48 -19.66 10.15 -14.53
N PRO A 49 -19.40 10.91 -15.61
CA PRO A 49 -18.12 10.89 -16.30
C PRO A 49 -16.96 11.42 -15.42
N PRO A 50 -15.71 11.01 -15.70
CA PRO A 50 -14.54 11.49 -14.97
C PRO A 50 -14.30 12.99 -15.20
N ARG A 51 -13.91 13.72 -14.15
CA ARG A 51 -13.64 15.17 -14.23
C ARG A 51 -12.37 15.44 -15.05
N ARG A 52 -12.44 16.37 -16.02
CA ARG A 52 -11.32 16.84 -16.87
C ARG A 52 -10.10 17.19 -15.98
N ARG A 53 -8.94 16.60 -16.27
CA ARG A 53 -7.66 16.78 -15.54
C ARG A 53 -6.84 17.92 -16.15
N LYS A 54 -5.81 18.40 -15.45
CA LYS A 54 -4.86 19.40 -15.98
C LYS A 54 -3.86 18.70 -16.91
N ARG A 55 -3.50 19.33 -18.04
CA ARG A 55 -2.65 18.75 -19.11
C ARG A 55 -1.26 18.24 -18.69
N HIS A 56 -0.72 18.68 -17.55
CA HIS A 56 0.61 18.30 -17.06
C HIS A 56 0.59 17.68 -15.64
N ALA A 57 -0.52 17.05 -15.25
CA ALA A 57 -0.64 16.36 -13.97
C ALA A 57 -0.58 14.84 -14.16
N ILE A 58 0.47 14.21 -13.61
CA ILE A 58 0.67 12.75 -13.60
C ILE A 58 -0.51 12.05 -12.91
N ASP A 59 -0.93 10.91 -13.43
CA ASP A 59 -2.06 10.14 -12.88
C ASP A 59 -1.57 9.00 -11.98
N TYR A 60 -1.25 9.34 -10.73
CA TYR A 60 -0.82 8.43 -9.65
C TYR A 60 -1.68 7.15 -9.46
N ASN A 61 -2.89 7.10 -10.02
CA ASN A 61 -3.78 5.95 -9.93
C ASN A 61 -3.78 5.04 -11.19
N LYS A 62 -3.15 5.47 -12.29
CA LYS A 62 -3.08 4.72 -13.56
C LYS A 62 -1.71 4.13 -13.82
N GLU A 63 -0.66 4.83 -13.41
CA GLU A 63 0.73 4.50 -13.70
C GLU A 63 1.57 4.69 -12.43
N ILE A 64 2.71 4.00 -12.35
CA ILE A 64 3.71 4.24 -11.31
C ILE A 64 4.53 5.46 -11.74
N PRO A 65 4.44 6.61 -11.05
CA PRO A 65 5.17 7.81 -11.43
C PRO A 65 6.67 7.59 -11.31
N PHE A 66 7.42 7.90 -12.37
CA PHE A 66 8.88 7.75 -12.40
C PHE A 66 9.33 6.33 -12.01
N GLU A 67 8.65 5.30 -12.54
CA GLU A 67 9.00 3.90 -12.33
C GLU A 67 10.50 3.66 -12.62
N LYS A 68 11.23 3.31 -11.56
CA LYS A 68 12.59 2.80 -11.67
C LYS A 68 12.54 1.31 -11.39
N ARG A 69 12.67 0.50 -12.44
CA ARG A 69 12.72 -0.96 -12.31
C ARG A 69 13.84 -1.40 -11.36
N PRO A 70 13.63 -2.45 -10.55
CA PRO A 70 14.71 -3.03 -9.76
C PRO A 70 15.86 -3.42 -10.69
N ALA A 71 17.10 -3.31 -10.20
CA ALA A 71 18.24 -3.76 -10.97
C ALA A 71 18.17 -5.28 -11.13
N PRO A 72 18.42 -5.84 -12.33
CA PRO A 72 18.39 -7.29 -12.54
C PRO A 72 19.41 -7.96 -11.63
N GLY A 73 18.95 -8.98 -10.89
CA GLY A 73 19.75 -9.74 -9.93
C GLY A 73 20.46 -10.94 -10.56
N LEU A 74 21.11 -11.74 -9.71
CA LEU A 74 21.73 -13.01 -10.09
C LEU A 74 20.71 -14.17 -10.17
N HIS A 75 19.56 -14.02 -9.52
CA HIS A 75 18.47 -15.00 -9.52
C HIS A 75 17.35 -14.54 -10.47
N ASP A 76 16.70 -15.50 -11.12
CA ASP A 76 15.49 -15.21 -11.87
C ASP A 76 14.34 -14.93 -10.90
N THR A 77 13.57 -13.90 -11.21
CA THR A 77 12.40 -13.43 -10.45
C THR A 77 11.11 -13.50 -11.29
N SER A 78 11.17 -14.17 -12.45
CA SER A 78 10.02 -14.35 -13.36
C SER A 78 8.87 -15.16 -12.74
N GLU A 79 9.19 -16.10 -11.86
CA GLU A 79 8.23 -16.97 -11.15
C GLU A 79 7.70 -16.37 -9.84
N GLU A 80 8.22 -15.22 -9.38
CA GLU A 80 7.82 -14.61 -8.11
C GLU A 80 6.46 -13.90 -8.21
N VAL A 81 5.39 -14.57 -7.77
CA VAL A 81 4.04 -14.00 -7.72
C VAL A 81 3.82 -13.21 -6.42
N TYR A 82 3.46 -11.93 -6.55
CA TYR A 82 2.97 -11.11 -5.44
C TYR A 82 1.46 -11.30 -5.23
N ASP A 83 1.07 -11.90 -4.11
CA ASP A 83 -0.33 -11.98 -3.70
C ASP A 83 -0.83 -10.62 -3.15
N PRO A 84 -1.78 -9.94 -3.82
CA PRO A 84 -2.36 -8.71 -3.31
C PRO A 84 -3.28 -9.01 -2.13
N ALA A 85 -3.11 -8.27 -1.03
CA ALA A 85 -3.93 -8.45 0.16
C ALA A 85 -5.43 -8.23 -0.14
N GLU A 86 -6.24 -9.28 0.04
CA GLU A 86 -7.70 -9.19 -0.05
C GLU A 86 -8.22 -8.21 1.02
N THR A 87 -8.99 -7.19 0.60
CA THR A 87 -9.50 -6.16 1.51
C THR A 87 -11.02 -6.20 1.63
N ASP A 88 -11.50 -6.45 2.86
CA ASP A 88 -12.92 -6.49 3.20
C ASP A 88 -13.59 -5.11 3.07
N PHE A 89 -14.03 -4.72 1.87
CA PHE A 89 -14.68 -3.43 1.62
C PHE A 89 -15.92 -3.15 2.49
N ARG A 90 -16.54 -4.18 3.10
CA ARG A 90 -17.66 -4.04 4.05
C ARG A 90 -17.21 -3.50 5.42
N ARG A 91 -15.97 -3.76 5.84
CA ARG A 91 -15.41 -3.37 7.16
C ARG A 91 -14.31 -2.31 7.04
N LEU A 92 -13.67 -2.20 5.88
CA LEU A 92 -12.57 -1.29 5.62
C LEU A 92 -12.99 0.18 5.81
N ARG A 93 -12.27 0.89 6.68
CA ARG A 93 -12.41 2.34 6.90
C ARG A 93 -11.09 3.03 6.55
N GLN A 94 -11.14 4.32 6.26
CA GLN A 94 -9.93 5.12 6.00
C GLN A 94 -8.91 4.99 7.15
N GLN A 95 -9.37 5.01 8.41
CA GLN A 95 -8.51 4.81 9.60
C GLN A 95 -7.82 3.44 9.66
N HIS A 96 -8.33 2.42 8.95
CA HIS A 96 -7.66 1.11 8.87
C HIS A 96 -6.55 1.09 7.81
N LEU A 97 -6.67 1.91 6.77
CA LEU A 97 -5.64 2.09 5.74
C LEU A 97 -4.51 3.01 6.22
N ASP A 98 -4.86 4.13 6.86
CA ASP A 98 -3.89 5.10 7.39
C ASP A 98 -3.23 4.63 8.72
N GLY A 99 -3.85 3.66 9.42
CA GLY A 99 -3.44 3.19 10.74
C GLY A 99 -3.81 4.12 11.90
N GLU A 100 -3.41 3.75 13.13
CA GLU A 100 -3.62 4.61 14.31
C GLU A 100 -2.68 5.82 14.29
N LEU A 101 -3.24 7.03 14.45
CA LEU A 101 -2.43 8.24 14.55
C LEU A 101 -1.58 8.21 15.82
N ARG A 102 -0.29 8.58 15.70
CA ARG A 102 0.66 8.64 16.83
C ARG A 102 0.10 9.44 18.03
N SER A 103 -0.58 10.55 17.76
CA SER A 103 -1.21 11.38 18.80
C SER A 103 -2.36 10.68 19.53
N GLU A 104 -3.15 9.87 18.85
CA GLU A 104 -4.25 9.12 19.49
C GLU A 104 -3.69 7.99 20.36
N ARG A 105 -2.68 7.28 19.87
CA ARG A 105 -1.96 6.27 20.65
C ARG A 105 -1.33 6.88 21.91
N GLU A 106 -0.60 7.99 21.76
CA GLU A 106 0.03 8.69 22.88
C GLU A 106 -1.02 9.23 23.88
N GLU A 107 -2.14 9.81 23.40
CA GLU A 107 -3.22 10.28 24.27
C GLU A 107 -3.88 9.11 25.03
N ARG A 108 -4.06 7.96 24.36
CA ARG A 108 -4.60 6.73 24.96
C ARG A 108 -3.67 6.18 26.04
N GLU A 109 -2.36 6.17 25.80
CA GLU A 109 -1.35 5.78 26.79
C GLU A 109 -1.28 6.78 27.96
N ARG A 110 -1.19 8.08 27.67
CA ARG A 110 -1.24 9.17 28.67
C ARG A 110 -2.52 9.15 29.52
N ARG A 111 -3.67 8.79 28.93
CA ARG A 111 -4.95 8.62 29.64
C ARG A 111 -4.93 7.40 30.54
N LYS A 112 -4.38 6.26 30.08
CA LYS A 112 -4.17 5.06 30.92
C LYS A 112 -3.28 5.39 32.12
N ASP A 113 -2.17 6.10 31.92
CA ASP A 113 -1.25 6.43 33.02
C ASP A 113 -1.83 7.47 33.98
N LYS A 114 -2.59 8.46 33.47
CA LYS A 114 -3.37 9.37 34.32
C LYS A 114 -4.44 8.63 35.14
N GLN A 115 -5.07 7.59 34.59
CA GLN A 115 -6.02 6.74 35.30
C GLN A 115 -5.34 5.87 36.36
N LYS A 116 -4.25 5.17 36.02
CA LYS A 116 -3.42 4.41 36.98
C LYS A 116 -2.95 5.31 38.13
N LEU A 117 -2.47 6.51 37.84
CA LEU A 117 -1.99 7.47 38.84
C LEU A 117 -3.13 8.06 39.68
N LYS A 118 -4.37 8.18 39.15
CA LYS A 118 -5.56 8.51 39.96
C LYS A 118 -5.94 7.35 40.88
N GLN A 119 -6.10 6.14 40.32
CA GLN A 119 -6.46 4.93 41.07
C GLN A 119 -5.44 4.64 42.18
N ARG A 120 -4.14 4.80 41.89
CA ARG A 120 -3.09 4.66 42.90
C ARG A 120 -3.23 5.69 44.03
N LYS A 121 -3.58 6.95 43.71
CA LYS A 121 -3.86 7.98 44.72
C LYS A 121 -5.19 7.78 45.47
N GLU A 122 -6.06 6.90 44.99
CA GLU A 122 -7.38 6.63 45.56
C GLU A 122 -7.34 5.35 46.42
N ASN A 123 -6.52 4.36 46.02
CA ASN A 123 -6.38 3.06 46.69
C ASN A 123 -5.12 2.95 47.59
N ASP A 124 -3.97 3.53 47.21
CA ASP A 124 -2.72 3.48 48.02
C ASP A 124 -2.67 4.63 49.07
N LEU A 125 -3.78 5.31 49.35
CA LEU A 125 -3.89 6.20 50.52
C LEU A 125 -4.55 5.42 51.66
N PRO A 126 -3.79 4.70 52.51
CA PRO A 126 -4.35 4.09 53.70
C PRO A 126 -4.93 5.18 54.61
N PRO A 127 -6.07 4.95 55.28
CA PRO A 127 -6.61 5.91 56.24
C PRO A 127 -5.63 6.23 57.38
N SER A 128 -4.66 5.33 57.64
CA SER A 128 -3.55 5.55 58.57
C SER A 128 -2.60 6.70 58.17
N LEU A 129 -2.53 7.11 56.89
CA LEU A 129 -1.75 8.27 56.44
C LEU A 129 -2.55 9.59 56.41
N LEU A 130 -3.84 9.55 56.75
CA LEU A 130 -4.62 10.74 57.09
C LEU A 130 -4.52 11.10 58.59
N SER A 131 -3.98 10.19 59.41
CA SER A 131 -3.82 10.38 60.86
C SER A 131 -2.37 10.31 61.36
N ALA A 132 -1.39 10.10 60.48
CA ALA A 132 0.03 10.25 60.75
C ALA A 132 0.57 11.42 59.91
N GLU A 133 1.27 12.37 60.53
CA GLU A 133 1.66 13.64 59.88
C GLU A 133 2.40 13.40 58.53
N PRO A 134 1.86 13.87 57.39
CA PRO A 134 2.60 13.83 56.14
C PRO A 134 3.77 14.81 56.21
N VAL A 135 4.97 14.33 55.89
CA VAL A 135 6.20 15.14 55.80
C VAL A 135 5.91 16.42 55.01
N ARG A 136 5.98 17.56 55.73
CA ARG A 136 5.41 18.83 55.29
C ARG A 136 6.08 19.32 54.00
N LYS A 137 5.42 19.12 52.86
CA LYS A 137 5.64 19.96 51.68
C LYS A 137 5.26 21.38 52.10
N ARG A 138 6.26 22.25 52.17
CA ARG A 138 6.19 23.64 52.67
C ARG A 138 4.80 24.25 52.45
N SER A 139 4.08 24.48 53.54
CA SER A 139 2.86 25.28 53.51
C SER A 139 3.17 26.63 52.88
N LYS A 140 2.22 27.18 52.11
CA LYS A 140 2.31 28.61 51.78
C LYS A 140 2.37 29.37 53.10
N LEU A 141 3.26 30.35 53.17
CA LEU A 141 3.46 31.18 54.35
C LEU A 141 2.18 31.99 54.61
N VAL A 142 1.31 31.46 55.48
CA VAL A 142 0.24 32.24 56.09
C VAL A 142 0.90 32.99 57.23
N LEU A 143 1.32 34.22 56.95
CA LEU A 143 1.72 35.16 57.98
C LEU A 143 0.50 35.46 58.87
N PRO A 144 0.72 35.82 60.16
CA PRO A 144 -0.30 36.53 60.92
C PRO A 144 -0.79 37.74 60.12
N GLU A 145 -2.08 38.07 60.25
CA GLU A 145 -2.61 39.31 59.66
C GLU A 145 -1.77 40.50 60.17
N PRO A 146 -1.45 41.48 59.30
CA PRO A 146 -0.55 42.56 59.67
C PRO A 146 -1.12 43.31 60.87
N GLN A 147 -0.34 43.37 61.96
CA GLN A 147 -0.70 44.07 63.20
C GLN A 147 -0.65 45.62 63.06
N ILE A 148 -0.63 46.10 61.82
CA ILE A 148 -0.46 47.49 61.43
C ILE A 148 -1.70 47.83 60.61
N SER A 149 -2.50 48.77 61.09
CA SER A 149 -3.66 49.26 60.36
C SER A 149 -3.24 49.98 59.07
N GLU A 150 -4.12 50.02 58.06
CA GLU A 150 -3.82 50.67 56.77
C GLU A 150 -3.43 52.15 56.94
N GLN A 151 -3.97 52.82 57.97
CA GLN A 151 -3.64 54.20 58.34
C GLN A 151 -2.21 54.35 58.91
N GLU A 152 -1.75 53.41 59.74
CA GLU A 152 -0.36 53.38 60.23
C GLU A 152 0.60 53.04 59.09
N LEU A 153 0.17 52.20 58.14
CA LEU A 153 0.95 51.86 56.94
C LEU A 153 1.09 53.08 56.00
N GLU A 154 0.03 53.87 55.80
CA GLU A 154 0.12 55.18 55.12
C GLU A 154 1.05 56.16 55.84
N GLN A 155 1.02 56.22 57.17
CA GLN A 155 1.92 57.07 57.95
C GLN A 155 3.38 56.62 57.84
N VAL A 156 3.66 55.31 57.86
CA VAL A 156 5.01 54.76 57.66
C VAL A 156 5.49 55.00 56.22
N VAL A 157 4.63 54.89 55.21
CA VAL A 157 4.99 55.23 53.81
C VAL A 157 5.22 56.74 53.65
N LYS A 158 4.46 57.59 54.34
CA LYS A 158 4.64 59.04 54.33
C LYS A 158 5.91 59.47 55.07
N LEU A 159 6.25 58.80 56.16
CA LEU A 159 7.52 58.97 56.88
C LEU A 159 8.70 58.44 56.05
N GLY A 160 8.53 57.30 55.37
CA GLY A 160 9.50 56.74 54.44
C GLY A 160 9.82 57.69 53.29
N ARG A 161 8.79 58.22 52.61
CA ARG A 161 8.96 59.28 51.59
C ARG A 161 9.57 60.56 52.16
N ALA A 162 9.19 60.97 53.37
CA ALA A 162 9.83 62.11 54.02
C ALA A 162 11.34 61.86 54.24
N SER A 163 11.73 60.67 54.69
CA SER A 163 13.14 60.28 54.86
C SER A 163 13.89 60.15 53.53
N GLU A 164 13.23 59.68 52.47
CA GLU A 164 13.78 59.61 51.11
C GLU A 164 14.01 61.01 50.53
N THR A 165 13.02 61.90 50.60
CA THR A 165 13.17 63.30 50.16
C THR A 165 14.18 64.09 51.00
N ALA A 166 14.33 63.77 52.29
CA ALA A 166 15.39 64.33 53.13
C ALA A 166 16.79 63.82 52.75
N ARG A 167 16.91 62.55 52.31
CA ARG A 167 18.15 61.96 51.78
C ARG A 167 18.52 62.55 50.42
N GLU A 168 17.56 62.69 49.50
CA GLU A 168 17.77 63.37 48.22
C GLU A 168 18.20 64.83 48.41
N ALA A 169 17.50 65.59 49.27
CA ALA A 169 17.87 66.97 49.57
C ALA A 169 19.26 67.09 50.24
N ALA A 170 19.64 66.14 51.09
CA ALA A 170 20.98 66.10 51.70
C ALA A 170 22.08 65.74 50.68
N GLN A 171 21.78 64.87 49.71
CA GLN A 171 22.70 64.53 48.61
C GLN A 171 22.84 65.67 47.61
N GLU A 172 21.76 66.38 47.27
CA GLU A 172 21.78 67.54 46.37
C GLU A 172 22.50 68.76 46.99
N ALA A 173 22.42 68.92 48.33
CA ALA A 173 23.13 69.97 49.07
C ALA A 173 24.64 69.72 49.28
N GLY A 174 25.20 68.57 48.85
CA GLY A 174 26.65 68.36 48.78
C GLY A 174 27.39 68.19 50.11
N HIS A 175 26.70 68.01 51.24
CA HIS A 175 27.33 67.83 52.56
C HIS A 175 27.47 66.34 52.94
N GLN A 176 28.59 65.72 52.55
CA GLN A 176 28.85 64.28 52.78
C GLN A 176 29.06 63.86 54.25
N ALA A 177 28.98 64.78 55.21
CA ALA A 177 29.20 64.48 56.64
C ALA A 177 27.97 63.87 57.35
N SER A 178 26.76 64.10 56.84
CA SER A 178 25.49 63.66 57.46
C SER A 178 24.97 62.31 56.96
N ASP A 179 25.50 61.77 55.87
CA ASP A 179 25.03 60.53 55.22
C ASP A 179 25.27 59.28 56.11
N THR A 180 26.20 59.35 57.06
CA THR A 180 26.52 58.26 58.02
C THR A 180 25.59 58.17 59.22
N LEU A 181 24.72 59.16 59.44
CA LEU A 181 23.73 59.17 60.54
C LEU A 181 22.35 58.64 60.10
N LEU A 182 22.15 58.43 58.80
CA LEU A 182 20.93 57.84 58.22
C LEU A 182 21.11 56.33 58.04
N ALA A 183 20.73 55.55 59.06
CA ALA A 183 20.93 54.10 59.05
C ALA A 183 19.94 53.34 58.13
N ASP A 184 20.47 52.59 57.16
CA ASP A 184 19.70 51.76 56.22
C ASP A 184 19.18 50.46 56.89
N TYR A 185 17.93 50.47 57.41
CA TYR A 185 17.26 49.31 58.03
C TYR A 185 16.65 48.30 57.03
N SER A 186 17.38 47.93 55.97
CA SER A 186 16.84 47.10 54.88
C SER A 186 17.25 45.62 54.89
N LEU A 187 18.26 45.20 55.68
CA LEU A 187 18.80 43.83 55.64
C LEU A 187 19.19 43.27 57.02
N THR A 188 18.44 42.28 57.52
CA THR A 188 18.83 41.45 58.67
C THR A 188 19.13 40.01 58.23
N PRO A 189 20.37 39.50 58.35
CA PRO A 189 20.71 38.12 58.03
C PRO A 189 20.39 37.18 59.20
N THR A 190 19.43 36.27 59.01
CA THR A 190 19.17 35.17 59.95
C THR A 190 20.30 34.14 59.91
N THR A 191 20.78 33.75 61.09
CA THR A 191 21.83 32.73 61.28
C THR A 191 21.29 31.31 61.12
N GLY A 192 22.04 30.44 60.43
CA GLY A 192 21.71 29.02 60.24
C GLY A 192 22.78 28.10 60.87
N PRO A 193 22.40 26.87 61.32
CA PRO A 193 23.33 25.96 61.99
C PRO A 193 24.19 25.14 61.01
N LEU A 194 25.46 24.93 61.38
CA LEU A 194 26.43 24.09 60.67
C LEU A 194 25.99 22.61 60.58
N ARG A 195 26.32 21.97 59.46
CA ARG A 195 26.46 20.51 59.35
C ARG A 195 27.74 20.14 58.58
N THR A 196 28.35 19.03 58.99
CA THR A 196 29.64 18.53 58.53
C THR A 196 29.64 18.06 57.07
N PRO A 197 30.76 18.17 56.34
CA PRO A 197 30.86 17.65 54.98
C PRO A 197 30.97 16.11 55.01
N ARG A 198 30.12 15.44 54.22
CA ARG A 198 30.21 13.99 53.95
C ARG A 198 31.05 13.78 52.70
N ALA A 199 32.05 12.90 52.78
CA ALA A 199 32.92 12.56 51.65
C ALA A 199 32.10 11.99 50.47
N PRO A 200 32.55 12.21 49.21
CA PRO A 200 31.87 11.66 48.05
C PRO A 200 31.97 10.14 48.05
N ALA A 201 30.81 9.47 48.15
CA ALA A 201 30.75 8.06 47.79
C ALA A 201 31.06 7.95 46.30
N LEU A 202 32.00 7.08 45.92
CA LEU A 202 32.33 6.80 44.53
C LEU A 202 31.27 5.87 43.91
N SER A 203 29.99 6.28 44.00
CA SER A 203 28.86 5.59 43.38
C SER A 203 28.94 5.81 41.87
N ARG A 204 29.60 4.88 41.19
CA ARG A 204 29.58 4.76 39.73
C ARG A 204 28.13 4.47 39.33
N ASP A 205 27.49 5.36 38.57
CA ASP A 205 26.11 5.15 38.13
C ASP A 205 26.07 3.99 37.13
N THR A 206 25.71 2.79 37.61
CA THR A 206 25.63 1.56 36.81
C THR A 206 24.67 1.72 35.63
N ILE A 207 23.58 2.46 35.82
CA ILE A 207 22.58 2.78 34.79
C ILE A 207 23.18 3.68 33.69
N LEU A 208 24.05 4.63 34.06
CA LEU A 208 24.72 5.51 33.09
C LEU A 208 25.76 4.72 32.29
N GLN A 209 26.49 3.81 32.95
CA GLN A 209 27.48 2.94 32.32
C GLN A 209 26.82 1.89 31.40
N GLU A 210 25.66 1.35 31.77
CA GLU A 210 24.82 0.49 30.91
C GLU A 210 24.27 1.26 29.71
N ALA A 211 23.77 2.49 29.91
CA ALA A 211 23.32 3.34 28.80
C ALA A 211 24.46 3.66 27.81
N GLN A 212 25.69 3.88 28.30
CA GLN A 212 26.88 4.04 27.45
C GLN A 212 27.21 2.76 26.67
N ASN A 213 27.16 1.57 27.30
CA ASN A 213 27.32 0.29 26.61
C ASN A 213 26.26 0.09 25.52
N ILE A 214 24.99 0.44 25.79
CA ILE A 214 23.89 0.33 24.82
C ILE A 214 24.15 1.28 23.63
N MET A 215 24.53 2.54 23.87
CA MET A 215 24.88 3.48 22.79
C MET A 215 26.14 3.05 22.00
N ALA A 216 27.07 2.35 22.65
CA ALA A 216 28.24 1.75 21.98
C ALA A 216 27.85 0.53 21.12
N LEU A 217 26.79 -0.18 21.45
CA LEU A 217 26.27 -1.31 20.67
C LEU A 217 25.30 -0.90 19.56
N THR A 218 24.51 0.17 19.72
CA THR A 218 23.56 0.62 18.68
C THR A 218 24.24 1.12 17.40
N ASN A 219 25.51 1.51 17.49
CA ASN A 219 26.24 2.20 16.43
C ASN A 219 27.29 1.30 15.75
N VAL A 220 27.31 0.00 16.04
CA VAL A 220 28.32 -0.95 15.54
C VAL A 220 27.65 -2.02 14.67
N ASP A 221 28.21 -2.25 13.48
CA ASP A 221 27.76 -3.28 12.56
C ASP A 221 27.93 -4.69 13.15
N THR A 222 27.07 -5.63 12.73
CA THR A 222 27.09 -7.02 13.23
C THR A 222 28.47 -7.69 13.07
N PRO A 223 28.94 -8.48 14.05
CA PRO A 223 30.29 -9.04 14.07
C PRO A 223 30.62 -9.98 12.90
N LEU A 224 29.60 -10.46 12.18
CA LEU A 224 29.74 -11.25 10.96
C LEU A 224 30.47 -10.50 9.81
N LYS A 225 30.52 -9.16 9.87
CA LYS A 225 31.20 -8.31 8.87
C LYS A 225 32.72 -8.26 9.03
N GLY A 226 33.26 -8.78 10.14
CA GLY A 226 34.69 -8.81 10.45
C GLY A 226 35.23 -7.48 10.97
N GLY A 227 35.72 -7.47 12.22
CA GLY A 227 36.29 -6.29 12.86
C GLY A 227 36.69 -6.55 14.32
N LEU A 228 37.37 -5.60 14.94
CA LEU A 228 37.67 -5.64 16.38
C LEU A 228 36.42 -5.20 17.17
N ASN A 229 36.00 -6.01 18.14
CA ASN A 229 34.86 -5.71 18.99
C ASN A 229 35.09 -4.43 19.83
N THR A 230 34.03 -3.64 20.03
CA THR A 230 34.09 -2.46 20.90
C THR A 230 34.27 -2.86 22.38
N PRO A 231 35.15 -2.18 23.13
CA PRO A 231 35.36 -2.49 24.55
C PRO A 231 34.15 -2.01 25.36
N LEU A 232 33.46 -2.95 26.00
CA LEU A 232 32.31 -2.67 26.87
C LEU A 232 32.74 -2.65 28.35
N HIS A 233 32.02 -1.88 29.16
CA HIS A 233 32.22 -1.87 30.60
C HIS A 233 31.43 -2.99 31.29
N GLU A 234 32.10 -3.83 32.09
CA GLU A 234 31.44 -4.89 32.84
C GLU A 234 30.52 -4.31 33.93
N THR A 235 29.22 -4.58 33.82
CA THR A 235 28.20 -4.21 34.81
C THR A 235 27.50 -5.48 35.31
N GLU A 236 27.19 -5.55 36.61
CA GLU A 236 26.70 -6.78 37.27
C GLU A 236 25.28 -7.23 36.85
N LEU A 237 24.63 -6.52 35.92
CA LEU A 237 23.23 -6.75 35.53
C LEU A 237 23.04 -7.81 34.42
N GLY A 238 24.12 -8.24 33.74
CA GLY A 238 24.06 -8.96 32.46
C GLY A 238 24.71 -10.35 32.43
N GLY A 239 24.47 -11.22 33.41
CA GLY A 239 25.03 -12.59 33.46
C GLY A 239 23.96 -13.70 33.59
N PRO A 240 24.14 -14.88 32.96
CA PRO A 240 23.17 -15.97 33.05
C PRO A 240 23.18 -16.67 34.43
N ALA A 241 22.02 -16.67 35.08
CA ALA A 241 21.49 -17.71 35.98
C ALA A 241 22.33 -18.22 37.19
N THR A 242 23.44 -17.59 37.59
CA THR A 242 24.08 -17.87 38.90
C THR A 242 24.53 -16.59 39.60
N PRO A 243 24.12 -16.31 40.86
CA PRO A 243 24.61 -15.16 41.61
C PRO A 243 26.04 -15.42 42.10
N LYS A 244 27.02 -14.71 41.51
CA LYS A 244 28.36 -14.62 42.10
C LYS A 244 28.28 -13.79 43.39
N LYS A 245 28.96 -14.25 44.44
CA LYS A 245 28.95 -13.58 45.76
C LYS A 245 29.54 -12.17 45.64
N ALA A 246 28.89 -11.21 46.30
CA ALA A 246 29.33 -9.82 46.34
C ALA A 246 30.79 -9.70 46.82
N GLY A 247 31.60 -8.94 46.08
CA GLY A 247 32.96 -8.61 46.47
C GLY A 247 32.97 -7.75 47.73
N ALA A 248 33.58 -8.26 48.81
CA ALA A 248 33.75 -7.51 50.04
C ALA A 248 34.60 -6.24 49.80
N ALA A 249 34.29 -5.16 50.51
CA ALA A 249 35.08 -3.93 50.46
C ALA A 249 36.52 -4.21 50.92
N GLN A 250 37.45 -4.22 49.97
CA GLN A 250 38.84 -4.60 50.22
C GLN A 250 39.60 -3.40 50.80
N THR A 251 39.89 -3.46 52.09
CA THR A 251 40.80 -2.52 52.77
C THR A 251 42.21 -2.65 52.18
N PRO A 252 42.87 -1.55 51.77
CA PRO A 252 44.27 -1.63 51.37
C PRO A 252 45.14 -1.83 52.61
N ASN A 253 45.78 -2.99 52.73
CA ASN A 253 46.94 -3.16 53.59
C ASN A 253 48.09 -3.73 52.76
N SER A 254 49.30 -3.29 53.05
CA SER A 254 50.42 -3.28 52.13
C SER A 254 51.43 -4.41 52.36
N LEU A 255 52.39 -4.50 51.43
CA LEU A 255 53.70 -5.17 51.51
C LEU A 255 53.80 -6.65 51.10
N ILE A 256 54.89 -6.93 50.35
CA ILE A 256 55.64 -8.22 50.20
C ILE A 256 54.98 -9.33 49.34
N VAL A 257 55.67 -10.11 48.48
CA VAL A 257 56.84 -9.91 47.57
C VAL A 257 57.06 -11.23 46.74
N THR A 258 57.74 -11.15 45.58
CA THR A 258 58.33 -12.26 44.75
C THR A 258 57.44 -13.22 43.92
N PRO A 259 58.01 -13.86 42.84
CA PRO A 259 57.25 -14.35 41.68
C PRO A 259 57.50 -15.85 41.30
N PHE A 260 57.15 -16.22 40.05
CA PHE A 260 57.34 -17.50 39.32
C PHE A 260 56.37 -18.67 39.60
N ARG A 261 55.49 -18.95 38.62
CA ARG A 261 55.55 -20.19 37.79
C ARG A 261 54.50 -20.24 36.67
N THR A 262 54.98 -20.42 35.44
CA THR A 262 54.39 -21.33 34.44
C THR A 262 55.07 -22.73 34.65
N PRO A 263 54.76 -23.84 33.92
CA PRO A 263 53.95 -23.96 32.69
C PRO A 263 53.06 -25.23 32.55
N ASN A 264 52.40 -25.29 31.39
CA ASN A 264 52.31 -26.44 30.47
C ASN A 264 51.09 -27.38 30.44
N ALA A 265 50.98 -28.01 29.25
CA ALA A 265 50.08 -29.08 28.78
C ALA A 265 48.63 -28.66 28.42
N ALA A 266 48.01 -29.16 27.35
CA ALA A 266 48.42 -29.70 26.03
C ALA A 266 47.13 -30.26 25.38
N ASP A 267 47.07 -30.22 24.04
CA ASP A 267 46.28 -31.07 23.14
C ASP A 267 44.78 -31.36 23.36
N GLY A 268 44.03 -31.21 22.26
CA GLY A 268 43.53 -32.43 21.63
C GLY A 268 42.02 -32.56 21.42
N MET A 269 41.62 -32.41 20.15
CA MET A 269 40.57 -33.17 19.45
C MET A 269 39.09 -33.14 19.90
N THR A 270 38.23 -33.23 18.89
CA THR A 270 36.79 -33.52 18.99
C THR A 270 36.55 -35.04 19.14
N PRO A 271 35.32 -35.51 19.46
CA PRO A 271 34.39 -35.83 18.37
C PRO A 271 32.87 -35.71 18.67
N ARG A 272 32.09 -35.93 17.60
CA ARG A 272 30.61 -36.09 17.50
C ARG A 272 30.00 -37.08 18.50
N GLY A 273 28.71 -36.90 18.81
CA GLY A 273 27.83 -37.93 19.38
C GLY A 273 26.36 -37.48 19.36
N ALA A 274 25.43 -38.31 18.88
CA ALA A 274 24.04 -37.94 18.60
C ALA A 274 23.00 -38.58 19.54
N ARG A 275 21.75 -38.07 19.43
CA ARG A 275 20.43 -38.66 19.81
C ARG A 275 19.77 -38.21 21.13
N THR A 276 18.44 -38.14 21.00
CA THR A 276 17.32 -37.73 21.88
C THR A 276 16.95 -38.86 22.89
N PRO A 277 16.03 -38.73 23.92
CA PRO A 277 14.69 -38.09 23.82
C PRO A 277 13.92 -37.53 25.07
N GLY A 278 12.89 -36.69 24.81
CA GLY A 278 11.50 -36.98 25.22
C GLY A 278 10.81 -36.22 26.39
N SER A 279 9.61 -35.67 26.12
CA SER A 279 8.49 -35.35 27.06
C SER A 279 8.72 -34.19 28.08
N ILE A 280 7.80 -33.33 28.55
CA ILE A 280 6.35 -32.99 28.37
C ILE A 280 6.18 -31.48 28.79
N SER A 281 5.04 -30.74 28.70
CA SER A 281 3.65 -30.95 28.20
C SER A 281 2.93 -29.61 27.92
N SER A 282 2.20 -29.53 26.80
CA SER A 282 0.93 -28.82 26.53
C SER A 282 0.38 -27.70 27.44
N GLN A 283 0.02 -26.56 26.84
CA GLN A 283 -1.20 -25.81 27.19
C GLN A 283 -1.85 -25.20 25.92
N GLN A 284 -3.17 -25.16 25.87
CA GLN A 284 -3.96 -25.01 24.63
C GLN A 284 -4.35 -23.55 24.33
N THR A 285 -4.45 -23.21 23.04
CA THR A 285 -5.17 -22.03 22.55
C THR A 285 -6.33 -22.46 21.63
N SER A 286 -7.40 -21.67 21.61
CA SER A 286 -8.66 -21.97 20.93
C SER A 286 -8.57 -21.81 19.41
N ALA A 287 -8.97 -22.85 18.68
CA ALA A 287 -9.11 -22.82 17.22
C ALA A 287 -10.44 -22.17 16.77
N THR A 288 -10.39 -21.44 15.67
CA THR A 288 -11.57 -21.02 14.88
C THR A 288 -11.50 -21.67 13.50
N PRO A 289 -12.63 -22.11 12.91
CA PRO A 289 -12.61 -22.97 11.73
C PRO A 289 -12.24 -22.20 10.46
N LEU A 290 -11.18 -22.66 9.78
CA LEU A 290 -10.94 -22.36 8.38
C LEU A 290 -11.78 -23.33 7.53
N ARG A 291 -12.47 -22.79 6.51
CA ARG A 291 -13.30 -23.59 5.59
C ARG A 291 -12.46 -24.58 4.80
N ASP A 292 -12.93 -25.82 4.75
CA ASP A 292 -12.48 -26.84 3.80
C ASP A 292 -12.80 -26.37 2.36
N LYS A 293 -11.79 -26.33 1.48
CA LYS A 293 -11.95 -26.03 0.04
C LYS A 293 -11.80 -27.27 -0.85
N LEU A 294 -11.61 -28.45 -0.27
CA LEU A 294 -11.52 -29.74 -0.97
C LEU A 294 -12.76 -30.63 -0.75
N ASN A 295 -13.73 -30.18 0.05
CA ASN A 295 -15.00 -30.86 0.30
C ASN A 295 -14.81 -32.30 0.84
N ILE A 296 -13.74 -32.50 1.61
CA ILE A 296 -13.32 -33.78 2.19
C ILE A 296 -14.17 -34.11 3.42
N ASN A 297 -14.60 -33.08 4.16
CA ASN A 297 -15.70 -33.21 5.09
C ASN A 297 -17.03 -33.13 4.33
N PRO A 298 -17.85 -34.20 4.28
CA PRO A 298 -19.24 -34.06 3.86
C PRO A 298 -19.96 -33.22 4.93
N GLU A 299 -20.30 -31.98 4.57
CA GLU A 299 -21.22 -31.10 5.32
C GLU A 299 -22.66 -31.64 5.20
N ASP A 300 -22.88 -32.85 5.70
CA ASP A 300 -24.21 -33.39 5.95
C ASP A 300 -24.74 -32.65 7.18
N HIS A 301 -25.44 -31.53 6.92
CA HIS A 301 -25.93 -30.57 7.91
C HIS A 301 -27.10 -31.17 8.72
N LEU A 302 -26.77 -32.18 9.52
CA LEU A 302 -27.65 -32.74 10.54
C LEU A 302 -27.70 -31.75 11.70
N ASP A 303 -28.79 -31.00 11.78
CA ASP A 303 -29.10 -30.10 12.90
C ASP A 303 -29.26 -30.91 14.20
N PHE A 304 -28.15 -31.10 14.91
CA PHE A 304 -28.13 -31.74 16.22
C PHE A 304 -28.60 -30.72 17.27
N ASP A 305 -29.87 -30.81 17.67
CA ASP A 305 -30.54 -30.00 18.71
C ASP A 305 -29.82 -29.91 20.08
N SER A 306 -28.75 -30.69 20.31
CA SER A 306 -27.98 -30.64 21.55
C SER A 306 -26.50 -30.96 21.36
N ASN A 307 -25.64 -30.24 22.08
CA ASN A 307 -24.20 -30.49 22.16
C ASN A 307 -23.81 -31.91 22.66
N GLN A 308 -24.76 -32.69 23.20
CA GLN A 308 -24.53 -34.08 23.58
C GLN A 308 -24.63 -35.05 22.38
N SER A 309 -25.61 -34.89 21.48
CA SER A 309 -25.77 -35.79 20.34
C SER A 309 -24.63 -35.65 19.32
N ALA A 310 -24.14 -34.44 19.07
CA ALA A 310 -22.94 -34.21 18.26
C ALA A 310 -21.68 -34.93 18.82
N LYS A 311 -21.53 -35.02 20.15
CA LYS A 311 -20.44 -35.76 20.80
C LYS A 311 -20.60 -37.28 20.69
N HIS A 312 -21.84 -37.78 20.71
CA HIS A 312 -22.12 -39.20 20.46
C HIS A 312 -21.78 -39.58 19.01
N PHE A 313 -22.22 -38.80 18.03
CA PHE A 313 -21.91 -39.02 16.61
C PHE A 313 -20.39 -39.01 16.34
N GLN A 314 -19.65 -38.03 16.89
CA GLN A 314 -18.18 -37.99 16.80
C GLN A 314 -17.47 -39.16 17.51
N ARG A 315 -18.11 -39.78 18.51
CA ARG A 315 -17.58 -40.98 19.19
C ARG A 315 -17.83 -42.23 18.36
N GLU A 316 -18.99 -42.34 17.73
CA GLU A 316 -19.35 -43.44 16.83
C GLU A 316 -18.50 -43.45 15.57
N SER A 317 -18.30 -42.29 14.91
CA SER A 317 -17.41 -42.19 13.75
C SER A 317 -15.96 -42.56 14.08
N LYS A 318 -15.44 -42.13 15.25
CA LYS A 318 -14.12 -42.56 15.75
C LYS A 318 -14.07 -44.07 16.03
N GLN A 319 -15.15 -44.68 16.52
CA GLN A 319 -15.20 -46.13 16.72
C GLN A 319 -15.28 -46.90 15.39
N GLN A 320 -15.97 -46.37 14.38
CA GLN A 320 -15.97 -46.94 13.02
C GLN A 320 -14.57 -46.86 12.39
N LEU A 321 -13.90 -45.71 12.47
CA LEU A 321 -12.52 -45.53 12.00
C LEU A 321 -11.54 -46.45 12.75
N LEU A 322 -11.67 -46.60 14.07
CA LEU A 322 -10.85 -47.54 14.84
C LEU A 322 -11.07 -48.99 14.40
N LYS A 323 -12.31 -49.41 14.11
CA LYS A 323 -12.60 -50.74 13.56
C LYS A 323 -11.94 -50.92 12.18
N ALA A 324 -12.07 -49.94 11.28
CA ALA A 324 -11.45 -49.97 9.96
C ALA A 324 -9.91 -50.06 10.05
N LEU A 325 -9.27 -49.22 10.85
CA LEU A 325 -7.82 -49.23 11.05
C LEU A 325 -7.33 -50.50 11.76
N SER A 326 -8.12 -51.08 12.68
CA SER A 326 -7.82 -52.37 13.31
C SER A 326 -7.97 -53.58 12.38
N SER A 327 -8.62 -53.42 11.22
CA SER A 327 -8.73 -54.46 10.19
C SER A 327 -7.54 -54.48 9.23
N LEU A 328 -6.66 -53.47 9.29
CA LEU A 328 -5.43 -53.46 8.52
C LEU A 328 -4.43 -54.46 9.10
N PRO A 329 -3.72 -55.25 8.26
CA PRO A 329 -2.68 -56.16 8.74
C PRO A 329 -1.59 -55.40 9.51
N SER A 330 -1.12 -55.98 10.62
CA SER A 330 -0.01 -55.40 11.40
C SER A 330 1.24 -55.25 10.53
N PRO A 331 1.88 -54.08 10.46
CA PRO A 331 3.05 -53.87 9.60
C PRO A 331 4.22 -54.73 10.06
N LYS A 332 4.65 -55.65 9.21
CA LYS A 332 5.89 -56.43 9.41
C LYS A 332 7.06 -55.65 8.81
N ASN A 333 7.93 -55.13 9.66
CA ASN A 333 9.16 -54.45 9.27
C ASN A 333 10.38 -55.38 9.35
N ASP A 334 10.25 -56.58 8.79
CA ASP A 334 11.34 -57.57 8.69
C ASP A 334 11.72 -57.72 7.21
N TYR A 335 12.66 -56.90 6.75
CA TYR A 335 13.28 -57.03 5.44
C TYR A 335 14.71 -57.57 5.64
N GLU A 336 14.85 -58.89 5.55
CA GLU A 336 16.18 -59.52 5.50
C GLU A 336 16.78 -59.26 4.11
N ILE A 337 17.75 -58.35 4.05
CA ILE A 337 18.44 -57.99 2.80
C ILE A 337 19.40 -59.13 2.45
N VAL A 338 18.89 -60.16 1.79
CA VAL A 338 19.71 -61.11 1.06
C VAL A 338 20.28 -60.37 -0.16
N VAL A 339 21.56 -60.02 -0.08
CA VAL A 339 22.34 -59.60 -1.26
C VAL A 339 22.66 -60.88 -2.04
N PRO A 340 22.14 -61.07 -3.26
CA PRO A 340 22.55 -62.21 -4.08
C PRO A 340 23.96 -61.95 -4.60
N GLU A 341 24.90 -62.85 -4.30
CA GLU A 341 26.16 -62.92 -5.02
C GLU A 341 25.94 -63.68 -6.34
N ASP A 342 26.51 -63.14 -7.42
CA ASP A 342 26.68 -63.68 -8.77
C ASP A 342 25.44 -64.08 -9.62
N ASP A 343 25.19 -63.32 -10.71
CA ASP A 343 25.13 -63.90 -12.07
C ASP A 343 25.19 -62.83 -13.20
N PRO A 344 26.24 -62.78 -14.05
CA PRO A 344 26.37 -61.79 -15.13
C PRO A 344 25.76 -62.27 -16.46
N SER A 345 24.50 -62.73 -16.47
CA SER A 345 23.93 -63.40 -17.67
C SER A 345 22.46 -63.15 -18.01
N VAL A 346 21.84 -62.03 -17.61
CA VAL A 346 20.50 -61.64 -18.09
C VAL A 346 20.44 -60.15 -18.49
N GLN A 347 20.75 -59.85 -19.76
CA GLN A 347 20.29 -58.61 -20.40
C GLN A 347 18.86 -58.82 -20.94
N GLU A 348 17.85 -58.66 -20.10
CA GLU A 348 16.50 -58.44 -20.59
C GLU A 348 16.33 -56.97 -21.02
N HIS A 349 16.23 -56.76 -22.33
CA HIS A 349 15.83 -55.48 -22.90
C HIS A 349 14.35 -55.19 -22.59
N SER A 350 14.05 -54.63 -21.42
CA SER A 350 12.73 -54.04 -21.19
C SER A 350 12.57 -52.84 -22.14
N ALA A 351 11.75 -52.99 -23.17
CA ALA A 351 11.36 -51.86 -24.01
C ALA A 351 10.76 -50.76 -23.10
N PRO A 352 11.07 -49.47 -23.33
CA PRO A 352 10.43 -48.41 -22.57
C PRO A 352 8.92 -48.51 -22.81
N GLY A 353 8.17 -48.72 -21.73
CA GLY A 353 6.72 -48.67 -21.78
C GLY A 353 6.26 -47.31 -22.30
N PRO A 354 5.02 -47.19 -22.83
CA PRO A 354 4.50 -45.92 -23.31
C PRO A 354 4.66 -44.86 -22.21
N PHE A 355 5.45 -43.83 -22.47
CA PHE A 355 5.70 -42.75 -21.52
C PHE A 355 4.35 -42.09 -21.20
N VAL A 356 3.84 -42.33 -20.00
CA VAL A 356 2.59 -41.74 -19.56
C VAL A 356 2.89 -40.31 -19.18
N GLU A 357 2.73 -39.40 -20.14
CA GLU A 357 2.87 -37.95 -19.95
C GLU A 357 2.15 -37.51 -18.67
N ASP A 358 2.79 -36.65 -17.88
CA ASP A 358 2.20 -36.18 -16.63
C ASP A 358 0.93 -35.35 -16.91
N GLN A 359 0.05 -35.21 -15.91
CA GLN A 359 -1.18 -34.42 -16.11
C GLN A 359 -0.86 -32.97 -16.49
N ALA A 360 0.23 -32.41 -15.97
CA ALA A 360 0.73 -31.08 -16.34
C ALA A 360 1.10 -30.98 -17.82
N ASP A 361 1.77 -31.99 -18.39
CA ASP A 361 2.17 -32.00 -19.81
C ASP A 361 0.95 -32.07 -20.73
N LYS A 362 -0.06 -32.88 -20.35
CA LYS A 362 -1.31 -33.01 -21.09
C LYS A 362 -2.15 -31.74 -21.06
N ASP A 363 -2.22 -31.07 -19.92
CA ASP A 363 -2.90 -29.78 -19.80
C ASP A 363 -2.13 -28.69 -20.57
N ALA A 364 -0.79 -28.64 -20.48
CA ALA A 364 0.03 -27.72 -21.26
C ALA A 364 -0.12 -27.92 -22.78
N ALA A 365 -0.08 -29.15 -23.27
CA ALA A 365 -0.28 -29.46 -24.70
C ALA A 365 -1.69 -29.08 -25.17
N LYS A 366 -2.70 -29.27 -24.32
CA LYS A 366 -4.09 -28.87 -24.60
C LYS A 366 -4.28 -27.34 -24.59
N GLU A 367 -3.57 -26.63 -23.72
CA GLU A 367 -3.53 -25.16 -23.73
C GLU A 367 -2.82 -24.62 -24.96
N GLN A 368 -1.67 -25.20 -25.34
CA GLN A 368 -0.96 -24.86 -26.58
C GLN A 368 -1.86 -25.06 -27.81
N GLN A 369 -2.48 -26.23 -27.98
CA GLN A 369 -3.44 -26.48 -29.07
C GLN A 369 -4.64 -25.52 -29.07
N ARG A 370 -5.05 -25.01 -27.91
CA ARG A 370 -6.12 -23.99 -27.81
C ARG A 370 -5.61 -22.62 -28.25
N LEU A 371 -4.40 -22.23 -27.85
CA LEU A 371 -3.77 -20.99 -28.27
C LEU A 371 -3.50 -20.97 -29.78
N GLU A 372 -2.94 -22.05 -30.34
CA GLU A 372 -2.71 -22.21 -31.78
C GLU A 372 -4.00 -22.06 -32.59
N LYS A 373 -5.11 -22.65 -32.13
CA LYS A 373 -6.42 -22.50 -32.78
C LYS A 373 -6.92 -21.06 -32.72
N LEU A 374 -6.79 -20.38 -31.59
CA LEU A 374 -7.17 -18.97 -31.44
C LEU A 374 -6.28 -18.05 -32.29
N GLU A 375 -4.99 -18.35 -32.45
CA GLU A 375 -4.09 -17.63 -33.33
C GLU A 375 -4.41 -17.84 -34.81
N ALA A 376 -4.73 -19.08 -35.21
CA ALA A 376 -5.19 -19.39 -36.56
C ALA A 376 -6.51 -18.67 -36.88
N GLU A 377 -7.50 -18.73 -35.98
CA GLU A 377 -8.74 -17.97 -36.12
C GLU A 377 -8.48 -16.45 -36.20
N ARG A 378 -7.56 -15.92 -35.38
CA ARG A 378 -7.17 -14.50 -35.44
C ARG A 378 -6.53 -14.12 -36.77
N LYS A 379 -5.69 -14.97 -37.37
CA LYS A 379 -5.09 -14.73 -38.70
C LYS A 379 -6.12 -14.67 -39.83
N LEU A 380 -7.25 -15.37 -39.68
CA LEU A 380 -8.37 -15.35 -40.64
C LEU A 380 -9.36 -14.19 -40.42
N GLN A 381 -9.27 -13.45 -39.31
CA GLN A 381 -10.11 -12.27 -39.05
C GLN A 381 -9.67 -11.06 -39.89
N SER A 382 -10.54 -10.05 -39.99
CA SER A 382 -10.23 -8.81 -40.73
C SER A 382 -9.00 -8.08 -40.17
N GLN A 383 -8.20 -7.44 -41.04
CA GLN A 383 -7.02 -6.68 -40.61
C GLN A 383 -7.31 -5.59 -39.55
N PRO A 384 -8.46 -4.86 -39.58
CA PRO A 384 -8.83 -3.93 -38.52
C PRO A 384 -9.06 -4.60 -37.16
N VAL A 385 -9.57 -5.83 -37.11
CA VAL A 385 -9.70 -6.61 -35.88
C VAL A 385 -8.32 -7.09 -35.42
N GLN A 386 -7.52 -7.68 -36.30
CA GLN A 386 -6.16 -8.15 -35.98
C GLN A 386 -5.28 -7.07 -35.35
N ARG A 387 -5.31 -5.86 -35.93
CA ARG A 387 -4.52 -4.69 -35.52
C ARG A 387 -5.19 -3.83 -34.43
N CYS A 388 -6.35 -4.25 -33.91
CA CYS A 388 -7.14 -3.51 -32.91
C CYS A 388 -7.43 -2.03 -33.31
N LEU A 389 -7.64 -1.77 -34.60
CA LEU A 389 -7.92 -0.43 -35.12
C LEU A 389 -9.36 0.01 -34.76
N PRO A 390 -9.61 1.33 -34.62
CA PRO A 390 -10.95 1.85 -34.35
C PRO A 390 -11.91 1.50 -35.48
N ARG A 391 -12.99 0.80 -35.15
CA ARG A 391 -14.10 0.45 -36.05
C ARG A 391 -15.26 1.43 -35.86
N PRO A 392 -16.12 1.63 -36.89
CA PRO A 392 -17.29 2.51 -36.76
C PRO A 392 -18.22 2.02 -35.64
N LEU A 393 -18.90 2.94 -34.96
CA LEU A 393 -19.91 2.59 -33.96
C LEU A 393 -21.09 1.89 -34.64
N ASP A 394 -21.68 2.57 -35.62
CA ASP A 394 -22.83 2.11 -36.39
C ASP A 394 -22.39 1.79 -37.84
N VAL A 395 -22.90 0.71 -38.42
CA VAL A 395 -22.56 0.30 -39.79
C VAL A 395 -23.40 1.10 -40.80
N ASN A 396 -22.75 1.87 -41.67
CA ASN A 396 -23.46 2.77 -42.59
C ASN A 396 -23.89 2.08 -43.89
N ALA A 397 -25.12 1.56 -43.91
CA ALA A 397 -25.74 1.01 -45.12
C ALA A 397 -25.97 2.04 -46.26
N SER A 398 -25.87 3.35 -45.99
CA SER A 398 -26.09 4.41 -47.00
C SER A 398 -24.93 4.58 -48.00
N VAL A 399 -23.89 3.72 -47.94
CA VAL A 399 -22.73 3.74 -48.85
C VAL A 399 -23.04 3.07 -50.20
N LEU A 400 -24.06 2.20 -50.22
CA LEU A 400 -24.54 1.56 -51.44
C LEU A 400 -25.37 2.51 -52.30
N ARG A 401 -25.18 2.46 -53.62
CA ARG A 401 -26.10 3.09 -54.58
C ARG A 401 -27.43 2.29 -54.62
N PRO A 402 -28.59 2.94 -54.75
CA PRO A 402 -29.84 2.23 -54.92
C PRO A 402 -29.82 1.41 -56.22
N ALA A 403 -30.33 0.18 -56.19
CA ALA A 403 -30.25 -0.77 -57.32
C ALA A 403 -30.96 -0.34 -58.61
N HIS A 404 -31.74 0.75 -58.56
CA HIS A 404 -32.55 1.28 -59.66
C HIS A 404 -32.21 2.75 -59.93
N THR A 405 -30.93 3.08 -60.11
CA THR A 405 -30.55 4.37 -60.72
C THR A 405 -30.69 4.30 -62.24
N GLU A 406 -31.38 5.26 -62.83
CA GLU A 406 -31.28 5.60 -64.25
C GLU A 406 -30.28 6.77 -64.39
N PRO A 407 -29.29 6.72 -65.31
CA PRO A 407 -28.92 5.61 -66.19
C PRO A 407 -28.31 4.40 -65.44
N PRO A 408 -28.31 3.20 -66.03
CA PRO A 408 -27.75 1.99 -65.42
C PRO A 408 -26.26 2.15 -65.12
N LEU A 409 -25.82 1.54 -64.01
CA LEU A 409 -24.43 1.59 -63.54
C LEU A 409 -23.48 0.99 -64.60
N THR A 410 -22.33 1.64 -64.79
CA THR A 410 -21.21 1.11 -65.58
C THR A 410 -20.65 -0.17 -64.92
N ASP A 411 -20.02 -1.08 -65.66
CA ASP A 411 -19.53 -2.34 -65.09
C ASP A 411 -18.47 -2.14 -63.99
N LEU A 412 -17.61 -1.12 -64.11
CA LEU A 412 -16.72 -0.68 -63.02
C LEU A 412 -17.50 -0.26 -61.77
N GLN A 413 -18.62 0.46 -61.95
CA GLN A 413 -19.47 0.89 -60.85
C GLN A 413 -20.24 -0.27 -60.21
N LYS A 414 -20.60 -1.30 -60.99
CA LYS A 414 -21.16 -2.55 -60.43
C LYS A 414 -20.12 -3.28 -59.59
N ALA A 415 -18.87 -3.37 -60.06
CA ALA A 415 -17.77 -3.94 -59.28
C ALA A 415 -17.51 -3.17 -57.98
N GLU A 416 -17.53 -1.83 -58.01
CA GLU A 416 -17.48 -0.97 -56.80
C GLU A 416 -18.61 -1.30 -55.81
N GLU A 417 -19.85 -1.53 -56.28
CA GLU A 417 -20.96 -1.89 -55.38
C GLU A 417 -20.80 -3.29 -54.78
N LEU A 418 -20.29 -4.27 -55.53
CA LEU A 418 -19.99 -5.61 -54.98
C LEU A 418 -18.94 -5.52 -53.86
N ILE A 419 -17.84 -4.77 -54.07
CA ILE A 419 -16.81 -4.55 -53.05
C ILE A 419 -17.40 -3.88 -51.79
N LYS A 420 -18.32 -2.93 -51.96
CA LYS A 420 -19.02 -2.29 -50.82
C LYS A 420 -19.97 -3.24 -50.10
N GLN A 421 -20.62 -4.16 -50.81
CA GLN A 421 -21.50 -5.17 -50.21
C GLN A 421 -20.68 -6.12 -49.32
N GLU A 422 -19.57 -6.67 -49.84
CA GLU A 422 -18.64 -7.49 -49.04
C GLU A 422 -18.06 -6.74 -47.84
N MET A 423 -17.69 -5.46 -48.02
CA MET A 423 -17.25 -4.60 -46.93
C MET A 423 -18.33 -4.45 -45.84
N LEU A 424 -19.60 -4.31 -46.19
CA LEU A 424 -20.70 -4.25 -45.22
C LEU A 424 -20.89 -5.59 -44.52
N VAL A 425 -20.88 -6.72 -45.24
CA VAL A 425 -20.96 -8.07 -44.65
C VAL A 425 -19.85 -8.27 -43.61
N MET A 426 -18.60 -7.92 -43.94
CA MET A 426 -17.48 -7.97 -43.00
C MET A 426 -17.68 -7.03 -41.80
N GLN A 427 -18.18 -5.81 -41.98
CA GLN A 427 -18.46 -4.89 -40.87
C GLN A 427 -19.58 -5.38 -39.95
N HIS A 428 -20.63 -6.00 -40.50
CA HIS A 428 -21.72 -6.61 -39.72
C HIS A 428 -21.22 -7.83 -38.92
N TYR A 429 -20.35 -8.66 -39.51
CA TYR A 429 -19.70 -9.80 -38.84
C TYR A 429 -18.76 -9.35 -37.71
N ASP A 430 -17.87 -8.39 -37.99
CA ASP A 430 -16.96 -7.83 -36.99
C ASP A 430 -17.71 -7.14 -35.85
N ALA A 431 -18.80 -6.41 -36.14
CA ALA A 431 -19.62 -5.76 -35.12
C ALA A 431 -20.33 -6.74 -34.19
N LEU A 432 -20.66 -7.95 -34.65
CA LEU A 432 -21.25 -9.01 -33.85
C LEU A 432 -20.21 -9.78 -33.02
N HIS A 433 -19.19 -10.31 -33.69
CA HIS A 433 -18.25 -11.28 -33.08
C HIS A 433 -17.05 -10.60 -32.39
N ASN A 434 -16.61 -9.44 -32.89
CA ASN A 434 -15.45 -8.71 -32.38
C ASN A 434 -15.78 -7.22 -32.09
N PRO A 435 -16.78 -6.91 -31.24
CA PRO A 435 -17.16 -5.53 -30.95
C PRO A 435 -16.08 -4.76 -30.20
N THR A 436 -15.83 -3.53 -30.64
CA THR A 436 -14.91 -2.58 -29.99
C THR A 436 -15.47 -2.14 -28.63
N GLU A 437 -14.61 -1.79 -27.65
CA GLU A 437 -15.05 -1.25 -26.34
C GLU A 437 -16.06 -0.11 -26.47
N ALA A 438 -15.88 0.77 -27.46
CA ALA A 438 -16.80 1.87 -27.74
C ALA A 438 -18.21 1.39 -28.12
N GLN A 439 -18.30 0.36 -28.98
CA GLN A 439 -19.55 -0.30 -29.36
C GLN A 439 -20.16 -1.04 -28.15
N GLN A 440 -19.36 -1.77 -27.38
CA GLN A 440 -19.82 -2.42 -26.14
C GLN A 440 -20.39 -1.41 -25.13
N SER A 441 -19.83 -0.19 -25.08
CA SER A 441 -20.32 0.89 -24.19
C SER A 441 -21.61 1.57 -24.69
N SER A 442 -21.88 1.55 -26.01
CA SER A 442 -23.10 2.11 -26.61
C SER A 442 -24.27 1.13 -26.68
N ARG A 443 -24.01 -0.20 -26.60
CA ARG A 443 -24.99 -1.31 -26.58
C ARG A 443 -25.95 -1.30 -25.36
N LYS A 444 -26.70 -0.21 -25.17
CA LYS A 444 -27.79 -0.10 -24.18
C LYS A 444 -29.13 -0.66 -24.68
N GLY A 445 -29.18 -1.26 -25.86
CA GLY A 445 -30.36 -1.94 -26.40
C GLY A 445 -29.98 -3.17 -27.21
N ALA A 446 -30.79 -4.23 -27.12
CA ALA A 446 -30.61 -5.48 -27.85
C ALA A 446 -30.98 -5.38 -29.35
N GLY A 447 -31.34 -4.19 -29.85
CA GLY A 447 -31.79 -3.97 -31.22
C GLY A 447 -30.67 -4.08 -32.26
N ASP A 448 -29.47 -3.60 -31.93
CA ASP A 448 -28.36 -3.52 -32.89
C ASP A 448 -27.82 -4.91 -33.26
N GLU A 449 -27.69 -5.81 -32.28
CA GLU A 449 -27.29 -7.20 -32.51
C GLU A 449 -28.29 -7.95 -33.40
N ALA A 450 -29.59 -7.77 -33.17
CA ALA A 450 -30.64 -8.33 -34.02
C ALA A 450 -30.60 -7.77 -35.46
N ALA A 451 -30.30 -6.47 -35.62
CA ALA A 451 -30.16 -5.85 -36.93
C ALA A 451 -28.93 -6.39 -37.69
N HIS A 452 -27.81 -6.64 -37.01
CA HIS A 452 -26.65 -7.24 -37.65
C HIS A 452 -26.90 -8.71 -38.05
N LEU A 453 -27.55 -9.50 -37.19
CA LEU A 453 -27.91 -10.90 -37.49
C LEU A 453 -28.85 -10.98 -38.70
N ALA A 454 -29.92 -10.18 -38.73
CA ALA A 454 -30.87 -10.13 -39.85
C ALA A 454 -30.24 -9.66 -41.18
N TYR A 455 -29.11 -8.94 -41.14
CA TYR A 455 -28.34 -8.58 -42.34
C TYR A 455 -27.48 -9.77 -42.83
N LEU A 456 -26.80 -10.46 -41.91
CA LEU A 456 -25.98 -11.64 -42.23
C LEU A 456 -26.81 -12.86 -42.66
N GLU A 457 -28.05 -13.01 -42.18
CA GLU A 457 -28.99 -14.02 -42.69
C GLU A 457 -29.31 -13.82 -44.18
N ARG A 458 -29.27 -12.57 -44.66
CA ARG A 458 -29.49 -12.23 -46.08
C ARG A 458 -28.20 -12.24 -46.90
N HIS A 459 -27.07 -11.95 -46.26
CA HIS A 459 -25.75 -11.85 -46.89
C HIS A 459 -24.74 -12.60 -46.01
N PRO A 460 -24.61 -13.94 -46.20
CA PRO A 460 -23.81 -14.77 -45.32
C PRO A 460 -22.31 -14.45 -45.46
N TYR A 461 -21.62 -14.35 -44.32
CA TYR A 461 -20.17 -14.14 -44.29
C TYR A 461 -19.42 -15.39 -44.76
N HIS A 462 -18.72 -15.29 -45.90
CA HIS A 462 -17.89 -16.37 -46.42
C HIS A 462 -16.55 -16.44 -45.67
N LYS A 463 -16.16 -17.64 -45.22
CA LYS A 463 -14.85 -17.89 -44.59
C LYS A 463 -13.89 -18.44 -45.64
N TYR A 464 -12.72 -17.84 -45.74
CA TYR A 464 -11.65 -18.27 -46.64
C TYR A 464 -10.54 -18.99 -45.86
N SER A 465 -9.83 -19.89 -46.52
CA SER A 465 -8.61 -20.51 -46.00
C SER A 465 -7.42 -19.54 -46.07
N GLN A 466 -6.34 -19.86 -45.34
CA GLN A 466 -5.14 -19.02 -45.36
C GLN A 466 -4.50 -19.00 -46.76
N ASP A 467 -4.42 -20.16 -47.42
CA ASP A 467 -3.86 -20.32 -48.77
C ASP A 467 -4.62 -19.49 -49.83
N GLU A 468 -5.95 -19.41 -49.73
CA GLU A 468 -6.79 -18.54 -50.58
C GLU A 468 -6.52 -17.05 -50.34
N LEU A 469 -6.27 -16.65 -49.08
CA LEU A 469 -5.93 -15.26 -48.74
C LEU A 469 -4.51 -14.90 -49.21
N GLU A 470 -3.55 -15.82 -49.11
CA GLU A 470 -2.18 -15.62 -49.58
C GLU A 470 -2.13 -15.48 -51.10
N THR A 471 -2.77 -16.40 -51.84
CA THR A 471 -2.89 -16.31 -53.31
C THR A 471 -3.66 -15.07 -53.77
N ALA A 472 -4.73 -14.65 -53.07
CA ALA A 472 -5.41 -13.38 -53.35
C ALA A 472 -4.50 -12.16 -53.08
N CYS A 473 -3.68 -12.19 -52.04
CA CYS A 473 -2.69 -11.14 -51.77
C CYS A 473 -1.61 -11.06 -52.85
N GLU A 474 -1.14 -12.17 -53.41
CA GLU A 474 -0.20 -12.18 -54.54
C GLU A 474 -0.82 -11.56 -55.81
N VAL A 475 -2.06 -11.93 -56.14
CA VAL A 475 -2.79 -11.34 -57.28
C VAL A 475 -2.97 -9.84 -57.10
N LEU A 476 -3.41 -9.39 -55.92
CA LEU A 476 -3.55 -7.97 -55.61
C LEU A 476 -2.22 -7.21 -55.70
N GLN A 477 -1.10 -7.79 -55.27
CA GLN A 477 0.22 -7.18 -55.42
C GLN A 477 0.62 -7.03 -56.90
N ALA A 478 0.38 -8.05 -57.72
CA ALA A 478 0.63 -8.00 -59.15
C ALA A 478 -0.22 -6.91 -59.85
N GLU A 479 -1.52 -6.81 -59.51
CA GLU A 479 -2.40 -5.75 -60.01
C GLU A 479 -1.96 -4.36 -59.54
N MET A 480 -1.59 -4.19 -58.27
CA MET A 480 -1.06 -2.94 -57.75
C MET A 480 0.19 -2.49 -58.50
N ASP A 481 1.08 -3.40 -58.87
CA ASP A 481 2.27 -3.08 -59.66
C ASP A 481 1.97 -2.73 -61.12
N VAL A 482 0.92 -3.31 -61.72
CA VAL A 482 0.39 -2.86 -63.01
C VAL A 482 -0.17 -1.44 -62.91
N VAL A 483 -0.95 -1.13 -61.86
CA VAL A 483 -1.51 0.21 -61.63
C VAL A 483 -0.42 1.25 -61.38
N LYS A 484 0.58 0.95 -60.53
CA LYS A 484 1.75 1.83 -60.30
C LYS A 484 2.43 2.20 -61.62
N LYS A 485 2.76 1.21 -62.45
CA LYS A 485 3.37 1.40 -63.77
C LYS A 485 2.46 2.19 -64.72
N GLY A 486 1.18 1.85 -64.79
CA GLY A 486 0.20 2.50 -65.67
C GLY A 486 -0.08 3.96 -65.32
N MET A 487 -0.05 4.32 -64.05
CA MET A 487 -0.22 5.71 -63.58
C MET A 487 1.08 6.51 -63.52
N GLY A 488 2.22 5.92 -63.88
CA GLY A 488 3.54 6.56 -63.75
C GLY A 488 3.97 6.84 -62.30
N HIS A 489 3.35 6.15 -61.34
CA HIS A 489 3.69 6.24 -59.94
C HIS A 489 4.86 5.30 -59.64
N GLY A 490 6.03 5.89 -59.37
CA GLY A 490 7.17 5.15 -58.80
C GLY A 490 6.93 4.78 -57.34
N GLU A 491 8.00 4.62 -56.57
CA GLU A 491 7.89 4.49 -55.12
C GLU A 491 7.42 5.83 -54.52
N LEU A 492 6.14 5.91 -54.13
CA LEU A 492 5.63 7.07 -53.39
C LEU A 492 6.30 7.09 -52.01
N SER A 493 6.95 8.20 -51.68
CA SER A 493 7.43 8.44 -50.31
C SER A 493 6.24 8.58 -49.36
N LEU A 494 6.45 8.20 -48.10
CA LEU A 494 5.46 8.40 -47.03
C LEU A 494 5.07 9.88 -46.89
N GLU A 495 5.99 10.80 -47.16
CA GLU A 495 5.74 12.25 -47.15
C GLU A 495 4.74 12.67 -48.23
N ALA A 496 4.89 12.18 -49.46
CA ALA A 496 3.95 12.44 -50.55
C ALA A 496 2.56 11.86 -50.25
N TYR A 497 2.51 10.65 -49.66
CA TYR A 497 1.26 10.05 -49.19
C TYR A 497 0.58 10.92 -48.12
N CYS A 498 1.32 11.40 -47.10
CA CYS A 498 0.78 12.26 -46.06
C CYS A 498 0.23 13.59 -46.61
N GLN A 499 0.92 14.22 -47.57
CA GLN A 499 0.45 15.45 -48.22
C GLN A 499 -0.89 15.23 -48.95
N VAL A 500 -0.97 14.20 -49.81
CA VAL A 500 -2.21 13.87 -50.54
C VAL A 500 -3.33 13.46 -49.58
N TRP A 501 -3.00 12.75 -48.49
CA TRP A 501 -3.95 12.39 -47.45
C TRP A 501 -4.53 13.62 -46.75
N ASP A 502 -3.69 14.57 -46.33
CA ASP A 502 -4.13 15.80 -45.66
C ASP A 502 -4.96 16.69 -46.60
N GLU A 503 -4.61 16.79 -47.88
CA GLU A 503 -5.41 17.48 -48.90
C GLU A 503 -6.78 16.82 -49.10
N CYS A 504 -6.83 15.50 -49.16
CA CYS A 504 -8.09 14.74 -49.26
C CYS A 504 -8.95 14.89 -47.99
N LEU A 505 -8.34 14.86 -46.81
CA LEU A 505 -9.02 15.02 -45.53
C LEU A 505 -9.54 16.46 -45.34
N ALA A 506 -8.80 17.47 -45.81
CA ALA A 506 -9.25 18.87 -45.85
C ALA A 506 -10.51 19.05 -46.72
N GLN A 507 -10.66 18.27 -47.79
CA GLN A 507 -11.88 18.25 -48.61
C GLN A 507 -13.07 17.54 -47.95
N VAL A 508 -12.89 16.81 -46.85
CA VAL A 508 -13.99 16.13 -46.13
C VAL A 508 -14.54 17.01 -45.01
N LEU A 509 -15.85 17.30 -45.10
CA LEU A 509 -16.61 18.11 -44.14
C LEU A 509 -17.73 17.29 -43.51
N PHE A 510 -17.90 17.43 -42.19
CA PHE A 510 -19.04 16.86 -41.46
C PHE A 510 -20.21 17.84 -41.49
N LEU A 511 -21.40 17.40 -41.94
CA LEU A 511 -22.62 18.21 -41.96
C LEU A 511 -23.42 17.98 -40.67
N PRO A 512 -23.46 18.93 -39.71
CA PRO A 512 -24.13 18.70 -38.43
C PRO A 512 -25.64 18.48 -38.57
N ALA A 513 -26.29 19.21 -39.49
CA ALA A 513 -27.72 19.08 -39.75
C ALA A 513 -28.15 17.71 -40.33
N GLN A 514 -27.23 16.96 -40.93
CA GLN A 514 -27.48 15.65 -41.56
C GLN A 514 -26.73 14.50 -40.88
N ASN A 515 -25.93 14.77 -39.84
CA ASN A 515 -24.99 13.84 -39.21
C ASN A 515 -24.16 13.00 -40.21
N ARG A 516 -23.71 13.62 -41.32
CA ARG A 516 -23.08 12.92 -42.44
C ARG A 516 -21.84 13.65 -42.95
N TYR A 517 -20.79 12.88 -43.30
CA TYR A 517 -19.62 13.40 -44.00
C TYR A 517 -19.89 13.56 -45.50
N THR A 518 -19.47 14.69 -46.06
CA THR A 518 -19.58 15.01 -47.50
C THR A 518 -18.32 15.69 -48.01
N ARG A 519 -18.11 15.71 -49.32
CA ARG A 519 -17.01 16.49 -49.94
C ARG A 519 -17.38 17.98 -49.93
N ALA A 520 -16.42 18.84 -49.59
CA ALA A 520 -16.61 20.29 -49.49
C ALA A 520 -17.26 20.90 -50.75
N ASN A 521 -16.91 20.40 -51.93
CA ASN A 521 -17.46 20.85 -53.22
C ASN A 521 -18.98 20.63 -53.34
N LEU A 522 -19.55 19.65 -52.65
CA LEU A 522 -20.98 19.33 -52.65
C LEU A 522 -21.76 20.05 -51.53
N ALA A 523 -21.07 20.60 -50.52
CA ALA A 523 -21.68 21.30 -49.40
C ALA A 523 -21.93 22.79 -49.73
N SER A 524 -23.09 23.32 -49.33
CA SER A 524 -23.42 24.74 -49.53
C SER A 524 -22.56 25.65 -48.64
N LYS A 525 -22.52 26.96 -48.95
CA LYS A 525 -21.75 27.92 -48.12
C LYS A 525 -22.20 27.92 -46.65
N LYS A 526 -23.50 27.72 -46.39
CA LYS A 526 -24.05 27.62 -45.04
C LYS A 526 -23.54 26.36 -44.33
N ASP A 527 -23.67 25.21 -44.98
CA ASP A 527 -23.24 23.91 -44.45
C ASP A 527 -21.74 23.89 -44.10
N ARG A 528 -20.91 24.57 -44.90
CA ARG A 528 -19.46 24.72 -44.65
C ARG A 528 -19.18 25.54 -43.38
N ILE A 529 -19.93 26.61 -43.13
CA ILE A 529 -19.79 27.43 -41.92
C ILE A 529 -20.18 26.60 -40.70
N GLU A 530 -21.35 25.96 -40.72
CA GLU A 530 -21.81 25.08 -39.62
C GLU A 530 -20.83 23.93 -39.33
N SER A 531 -20.20 23.37 -40.37
CA SER A 531 -19.14 22.35 -40.23
C SER A 531 -17.88 22.89 -39.53
N LEU A 532 -17.45 24.10 -39.89
CA LEU A 532 -16.27 24.76 -39.30
C LEU A 532 -16.53 25.18 -37.85
N ASP A 533 -17.71 25.76 -37.57
CA ASP A 533 -18.15 26.08 -36.21
C ASP A 533 -18.15 24.82 -35.34
N LYS A 534 -18.66 23.69 -35.86
CA LYS A 534 -18.64 22.42 -35.12
C LYS A 534 -17.24 21.86 -34.92
N ARG A 535 -16.33 22.00 -35.89
CA ARG A 535 -14.89 21.67 -35.72
C ARG A 535 -14.24 22.54 -34.65
N LEU A 536 -14.57 23.82 -34.56
CA LEU A 536 -14.08 24.72 -33.51
C LEU A 536 -14.61 24.33 -32.13
N GLU A 537 -15.91 24.03 -31.99
CA GLU A 537 -16.49 23.54 -30.73
C GLU A 537 -15.79 22.26 -30.20
N VAL A 538 -15.50 21.32 -31.09
CA VAL A 538 -14.85 20.03 -30.74
C VAL A 538 -13.36 20.20 -30.39
N SER A 539 -12.73 21.28 -30.85
CA SER A 539 -11.30 21.55 -30.63
C SER A 539 -10.99 22.27 -29.30
N LEU A 540 -12.02 22.68 -28.54
CA LEU A 540 -11.94 23.43 -27.26
C LEU A 540 -12.17 22.53 -26.00
#